data_AF-A0A7G8BIA7-F1
#
_entry.id   AF-A0A7G8BIA7-F1
#
_cell.length_a   1.000
_cell.length_b   1.000
_cell.length_c   1.000
_cell.angle_alpha   90.00
_cell.angle_beta   90.00
_cell.angle_gamma   90.00
#
_symmetry.space_group_name_H-M   'P 1'
#
loop_
_entity.id
_entity.type
_entity.pdbx_description
1 polymer ?
#
loop_
_entity_poly.entity_id
_entity_poly.type
_entity_poly.pdbx_seq_one_letter_code
_entity_poly.pdbx_strand_id
1 'polypeptide(L)'
;MRKAGLPGNRCFFTNAFLGLRTATKTTGVSPGAKELEFRAMCREFLAYQLEVQKPTLIVCLGHEPRKFIAPTLLNEGHVWTRDISFTNLDRMCDPIVRGAFSIGQENMSPLMVTVAHPSFAWSTHAQSPRSFEGKSGQTAEFALLTAAWKLAN
;
A
#
# COMPACT_ATOMS: atom_id res chain seq x y z
N MET A 1 4.62 4.00 -11.34
CA MET A 1 3.87 3.25 -12.38
C MET A 1 4.55 3.28 -13.74
N ARG A 2 4.48 4.37 -14.54
CA ARG A 2 5.11 4.42 -15.90
C ARG A 2 6.59 4.02 -15.93
N LYS A 3 7.41 4.60 -15.04
CA LYS A 3 8.85 4.27 -14.92
C LYS A 3 9.14 2.80 -14.55
N ALA A 4 8.17 2.12 -13.95
CA ALA A 4 8.24 0.69 -13.59
C ALA A 4 7.56 -0.21 -14.64
N GLY A 5 7.13 0.34 -15.79
CA GLY A 5 6.46 -0.40 -16.86
C GLY A 5 5.01 -0.79 -16.57
N LEU A 6 4.37 -0.25 -15.52
CA LEU A 6 2.98 -0.59 -15.19
C LEU A 6 2.00 0.26 -16.04
N PRO A 7 1.02 -0.37 -16.71
CA PRO A 7 0.05 0.33 -17.55
C PRO A 7 -0.94 1.14 -16.71
N GLY A 8 -0.80 2.47 -16.74
CA GLY A 8 -1.61 3.36 -15.90
C GLY A 8 -3.12 3.31 -16.17
N ASN A 9 -3.54 2.95 -17.39
CA ASN A 9 -4.94 2.76 -17.78
C ASN A 9 -5.56 1.46 -17.23
N ARG A 10 -4.75 0.57 -16.65
CA ARG A 10 -5.21 -0.64 -15.93
C ARG A 10 -5.10 -0.47 -14.41
N CYS A 11 -4.93 0.76 -13.93
CA CYS A 11 -4.81 1.07 -12.51
C CYS A 11 -6.02 1.88 -12.04
N PHE A 12 -6.54 1.53 -10.87
CA PHE A 12 -7.46 2.37 -10.11
C PHE A 12 -6.68 3.07 -8.99
N PHE A 13 -6.88 4.38 -8.82
CA PHE A 13 -6.18 5.18 -7.82
C PHE A 13 -7.18 5.68 -6.78
N THR A 14 -6.88 5.44 -5.52
CA THR A 14 -7.67 5.94 -4.40
C THR A 14 -6.79 6.23 -3.18
N ASN A 15 -7.38 6.77 -2.12
CA ASN A 15 -6.71 7.10 -0.86
C ASN A 15 -7.34 6.34 0.30
N ALA A 16 -6.53 5.98 1.30
CA ALA A 16 -7.00 5.34 2.53
C ALA A 16 -7.97 6.21 3.33
N PHE A 17 -7.85 7.54 3.22
CA PHE A 17 -8.75 8.51 3.83
C PHE A 17 -9.37 9.38 2.76
N LEU A 18 -10.69 9.46 2.75
CA LEU A 18 -11.44 10.24 1.77
C LEU A 18 -12.08 11.44 2.47
N GLY A 19 -11.43 12.59 2.32
CA GLY A 19 -11.87 13.85 2.92
C GLY A 19 -10.89 14.97 2.57
N LEU A 20 -11.41 16.17 2.37
CA LEU A 20 -10.59 17.35 2.18
C LEU A 20 -10.00 17.78 3.52
N ARG A 21 -8.71 18.12 3.51
CA ARG A 21 -8.09 18.72 4.69
C ARG A 21 -8.62 20.14 4.82
N THR A 22 -9.05 20.50 6.01
CA THR A 22 -9.42 21.89 6.34
C THR A 22 -8.19 22.79 6.50
N ALA A 23 -6.99 22.20 6.56
CA ALA A 23 -5.72 22.91 6.70
C ALA A 23 -5.01 23.12 5.34
N THR A 24 -4.18 24.16 5.27
CA THR A 24 -3.44 24.57 4.05
C THR A 24 -2.31 23.63 3.63
N LYS A 25 -1.82 22.75 4.52
CA LYS A 25 -0.79 21.75 4.20
C LYS A 25 -1.42 20.47 3.62
N THR A 26 -0.99 20.09 2.42
CA THR A 26 -1.49 18.92 1.69
C THR A 26 -0.76 17.61 2.01
N THR A 27 0.40 17.65 2.69
CA THR A 27 1.23 16.48 3.05
C THR A 27 1.25 16.18 4.57
N GLY A 28 1.57 14.94 4.97
CA GLY A 28 1.62 14.50 6.38
C GLY A 28 0.39 13.72 6.85
N VAL A 29 0.38 13.30 8.12
CA VAL A 29 -0.71 12.47 8.72
C VAL A 29 -2.07 13.15 8.53
N SER A 30 -3.05 12.40 8.03
CA SER A 30 -4.41 12.92 7.83
C SER A 30 -5.04 13.30 9.18
N PRO A 31 -5.70 14.47 9.31
CA PRO A 31 -6.44 14.83 10.52
C PRO A 31 -7.47 13.76 10.91
N GLY A 32 -8.11 13.15 9.92
CA GLY A 32 -9.07 12.07 10.11
C GLY A 32 -8.46 10.77 10.66
N ALA A 33 -7.13 10.61 10.68
CA ALA A 33 -6.49 9.44 11.28
C ALA A 33 -6.65 9.36 12.82
N LYS A 34 -7.10 10.45 13.47
CA LYS A 34 -7.37 10.49 14.92
C LYS A 34 -8.83 10.19 15.26
N GLU A 35 -9.74 10.37 14.31
CA GLU A 35 -11.19 10.20 14.51
C GLU A 35 -11.61 8.76 14.21
N LEU A 36 -11.95 7.99 15.24
CA LEU A 36 -12.23 6.55 15.10
C LEU A 36 -13.38 6.27 14.13
N GLU A 37 -14.47 7.02 14.23
CA GLU A 37 -15.64 6.87 13.35
C GLU A 37 -15.30 7.17 11.89
N PHE A 38 -14.56 8.26 11.64
CA PHE A 38 -14.13 8.60 10.29
C PHE A 38 -13.22 7.52 9.67
N ARG A 39 -12.31 6.95 10.47
CA ARG A 39 -11.47 5.84 10.02
C ARG A 39 -12.30 4.61 9.71
N ALA A 40 -13.30 4.28 10.52
CA ALA A 40 -14.19 3.15 10.28
C ALA A 40 -14.95 3.33 8.96
N MET A 41 -15.57 4.50 8.74
CA MET A 41 -16.23 4.83 7.47
C MET A 41 -15.28 4.73 6.27
N CYS A 42 -14.05 5.24 6.40
CA CYS A 42 -13.06 5.12 5.32
C CYS A 42 -12.65 3.66 5.04
N ARG A 43 -12.59 2.81 6.08
CA ARG A 43 -12.29 1.37 5.91
C ARG A 43 -13.43 0.65 5.21
N GLU A 44 -14.67 0.91 5.61
CA GLU A 44 -15.86 0.36 4.98
C GLU A 44 -15.93 0.77 3.50
N PHE A 45 -15.67 2.04 3.21
CA PHE A 45 -15.64 2.50 1.82
C PHE A 45 -14.49 1.89 1.02
N LEU A 46 -13.30 1.73 1.60
CA LEU A 46 -12.20 1.04 0.94
C LEU A 46 -12.54 -0.44 0.67
N ALA A 47 -13.19 -1.12 1.62
CA ALA A 47 -13.65 -2.49 1.44
C ALA A 47 -14.66 -2.59 0.27
N TYR A 48 -15.61 -1.66 0.20
CA TYR A 48 -16.53 -1.54 -0.94
C TYR A 48 -15.80 -1.30 -2.27
N GLN A 49 -14.77 -0.45 -2.29
CA GLN A 49 -13.95 -0.25 -3.49
C GLN A 49 -13.23 -1.54 -3.92
N LEU A 50 -12.69 -2.32 -2.97
CA LEU A 50 -12.04 -3.60 -3.26
C LEU A 50 -13.05 -4.62 -3.80
N GLU A 51 -14.26 -4.63 -3.25
CA GLU A 51 -15.37 -5.48 -3.71
C GLU A 51 -15.75 -5.19 -5.17
N VAL A 52 -15.89 -3.91 -5.52
CA VAL A 52 -16.27 -3.50 -6.88
C VAL A 52 -15.12 -3.69 -7.86
N GLN A 53 -13.89 -3.34 -7.48
CA GLN A 53 -12.74 -3.35 -8.39
C GLN A 53 -12.10 -4.74 -8.55
N LYS A 54 -12.27 -5.63 -7.56
CA LYS A 54 -11.67 -6.98 -7.51
C LYS A 54 -10.19 -6.99 -7.95
N PRO A 55 -9.30 -6.18 -7.35
CA PRO A 55 -7.94 -6.02 -7.83
C PRO A 55 -7.12 -7.30 -7.64
N THR A 56 -6.25 -7.63 -8.60
CA THR A 56 -5.24 -8.70 -8.43
C THR A 56 -3.96 -8.20 -7.76
N LEU A 57 -3.72 -6.89 -7.79
CA LEU A 57 -2.57 -6.22 -7.17
C LEU A 57 -3.01 -4.93 -6.47
N ILE A 58 -2.56 -4.76 -5.22
CA ILE A 58 -2.74 -3.56 -4.41
C ILE A 58 -1.37 -2.93 -4.14
N VAL A 59 -1.21 -1.68 -4.55
CA VAL A 59 0.03 -0.91 -4.33
C VAL A 59 -0.20 0.14 -3.24
N CYS A 60 0.42 -0.04 -2.08
CA CYS A 60 0.39 0.91 -0.99
C CYS A 60 1.48 1.98 -1.17
N LEU A 61 1.09 3.25 -1.22
CA LEU A 61 2.01 4.38 -1.30
C LEU A 61 2.35 4.88 0.11
N GLY A 62 3.38 4.30 0.72
CA GLY A 62 3.86 4.63 2.05
C GLY A 62 3.28 3.74 3.17
N HIS A 63 3.75 3.99 4.40
CA HIS A 63 3.37 3.19 5.57
C HIS A 63 1.90 3.35 5.97
N GLU A 64 1.32 4.53 5.78
CA GLU A 64 -0.06 4.85 6.19
C GLU A 64 -1.09 3.97 5.46
N PRO A 65 -1.19 3.97 4.10
CA PRO A 65 -2.08 3.07 3.39
C PRO A 65 -1.81 1.58 3.68
N ARG A 66 -0.53 1.20 3.80
CA ARG A 66 -0.13 -0.17 4.14
C ARG A 66 -0.73 -0.61 5.49
N LYS A 67 -0.52 0.19 6.54
CA LYS A 67 -1.05 -0.09 7.89
C LYS A 67 -2.58 -0.03 7.93
N PHE A 68 -3.19 0.79 7.07
CA PHE A 68 -4.64 0.94 7.00
C PHE A 68 -5.32 -0.31 6.45
N ILE A 69 -4.80 -0.86 5.34
CA ILE A 69 -5.43 -1.97 4.62
C ILE A 69 -4.96 -3.35 5.11
N ALA A 70 -3.74 -3.46 5.64
CA ALA A 70 -3.17 -4.74 6.07
C ALA A 70 -4.07 -5.52 7.05
N PRO A 71 -4.70 -4.93 8.09
CA PRO A 71 -5.57 -5.66 9.01
C PRO A 71 -6.83 -6.24 8.35
N THR A 72 -7.24 -5.72 7.19
CA THR A 72 -8.40 -6.24 6.43
C THR A 72 -8.02 -7.45 5.58
N LEU A 73 -6.76 -7.53 5.15
CA LEU A 73 -6.31 -8.49 4.14
C LEU A 73 -5.32 -9.54 4.65
N LEU A 74 -4.77 -9.35 5.85
CA LEU A 74 -3.71 -10.19 6.41
C LEU A 74 -4.09 -10.64 7.82
N ASN A 75 -3.54 -11.79 8.21
CA ASN A 75 -3.74 -12.34 9.55
C ASN A 75 -3.27 -11.37 10.63
N GLU A 76 -3.90 -11.47 11.80
CA GLU A 76 -3.50 -10.71 12.98
C GLU A 76 -2.02 -10.96 13.31
N GLY A 77 -1.31 -9.91 13.76
CA GLY A 77 0.10 -9.97 14.12
C GLY A 77 1.09 -9.97 12.94
N HIS A 78 0.62 -9.99 11.69
CA HIS A 78 1.47 -9.93 10.50
C HIS A 78 2.38 -8.68 10.52
N VAL A 79 3.62 -8.82 10.03
CA VAL A 79 4.66 -7.76 10.07
C VAL A 79 4.19 -6.44 9.43
N TRP A 80 3.31 -6.52 8.44
CA TRP A 80 2.75 -5.35 7.74
C TRP A 80 1.80 -4.48 8.57
N THR A 81 1.23 -5.02 9.65
CA THR A 81 0.36 -4.25 10.56
C THR A 81 1.15 -3.44 11.58
N ARG A 82 2.45 -3.75 11.74
CA ARG A 82 3.34 -3.13 12.73
C ARG A 82 3.91 -1.80 12.23
N ASP A 83 4.29 -0.95 13.18
CA ASP A 83 5.01 0.28 12.87
C ASP A 83 6.51 0.00 12.71
N ILE A 84 6.94 -0.21 11.47
CA ILE A 84 8.31 -0.58 11.12
C ILE A 84 8.78 0.19 9.88
N SER A 85 10.07 0.49 9.83
CA SER A 85 10.71 1.14 8.68
C SER A 85 10.69 0.24 7.45
N PHE A 86 10.86 0.81 6.26
CA PHE A 86 10.98 0.01 5.04
C PHE A 86 12.18 -0.93 5.07
N THR A 87 13.31 -0.49 5.61
CA THR A 87 14.50 -1.35 5.73
C THR A 87 14.22 -2.58 6.60
N ASN A 88 13.48 -2.43 7.69
CA ASN A 88 13.07 -3.58 8.50
C ASN A 88 11.99 -4.41 7.80
N LEU A 89 11.08 -3.78 7.07
CA LEU A 89 10.09 -4.51 6.27
C LEU A 89 10.75 -5.42 5.24
N ASP A 90 11.69 -4.87 4.46
CA ASP A 90 12.41 -5.59 3.40
C ASP A 90 13.29 -6.72 3.97
N ARG A 91 13.67 -6.68 5.27
CA ARG A 91 14.44 -7.73 5.97
C ARG A 91 13.59 -8.78 6.69
N MET A 92 12.43 -8.39 7.22
CA MET A 92 11.66 -9.20 8.16
C MET A 92 10.55 -10.02 7.50
N CYS A 93 10.16 -9.69 6.27
CA CYS A 93 9.12 -10.41 5.55
C CYS A 93 9.28 -10.27 4.04
N ASP A 94 8.51 -11.06 3.30
CA ASP A 94 8.41 -10.88 1.86
C ASP A 94 7.89 -9.47 1.51
N PRO A 95 8.52 -8.78 0.54
CA PRO A 95 8.11 -7.44 0.14
C PRO A 95 6.87 -7.45 -0.76
N ILE A 96 6.46 -8.62 -1.23
CA ILE A 96 5.21 -8.90 -1.95
C ILE A 96 4.46 -9.95 -1.14
N VAL A 97 3.32 -9.57 -0.55
CA VAL A 97 2.53 -10.47 0.30
C VAL A 97 1.18 -10.76 -0.33
N ARG A 98 0.68 -11.97 -0.16
CA ARG A 98 -0.66 -12.33 -0.61
C ARG A 98 -1.66 -12.02 0.49
N GLY A 99 -2.57 -11.09 0.20
CA GLY A 99 -3.74 -10.84 1.02
C GLY A 99 -4.83 -11.87 0.75
N ALA A 100 -5.80 -11.97 1.65
CA ALA A 100 -7.01 -12.74 1.49
C ALA A 100 -8.19 -11.97 2.07
N PHE A 101 -9.30 -11.92 1.33
CA PHE A 101 -10.58 -11.41 1.83
C PHE A 101 -11.74 -12.04 1.06
N SER A 102 -12.91 -12.05 1.67
CA SER A 102 -14.12 -12.61 1.07
C SER A 102 -15.12 -11.50 0.75
N ILE A 103 -15.75 -11.62 -0.41
CA ILE A 103 -16.83 -10.74 -0.88
C ILE A 103 -18.02 -11.66 -1.17
N GLY A 104 -19.03 -11.65 -0.30
CA GLY A 104 -20.14 -12.60 -0.41
C GLY A 104 -19.63 -14.05 -0.37
N GLN A 105 -19.78 -14.78 -1.47
CA GLN A 105 -19.31 -16.17 -1.63
C GLN A 105 -17.96 -16.28 -2.37
N GLU A 106 -17.42 -15.17 -2.87
CA GLU A 106 -16.16 -15.16 -3.62
C GLU A 106 -14.98 -14.89 -2.67
N ASN A 107 -13.92 -15.67 -2.82
CA ASN A 107 -12.65 -15.45 -2.12
C ASN A 107 -11.66 -14.78 -3.07
N MET A 108 -11.12 -13.64 -2.63
CA MET A 108 -10.14 -12.87 -3.36
C MET A 108 -8.78 -12.97 -2.67
N SER A 109 -7.72 -13.09 -3.48
CA SER A 109 -6.35 -13.20 -2.98
C SER A 109 -5.38 -12.23 -3.66
N PRO A 110 -5.57 -10.91 -3.50
CA PRO A 110 -4.72 -9.91 -4.15
C PRO A 110 -3.28 -10.02 -3.66
N LEU A 111 -2.33 -9.75 -4.55
CA LEU A 111 -0.98 -9.42 -4.12
C LEU A 111 -0.93 -8.00 -3.58
N MET A 112 -0.10 -7.77 -2.58
CA MET A 112 0.11 -6.48 -1.96
C MET A 112 1.59 -6.13 -1.99
N VAL A 113 1.89 -4.88 -2.34
CA VAL A 113 3.23 -4.33 -2.36
C VAL A 113 3.20 -2.92 -1.77
N THR A 114 4.26 -2.52 -1.06
CA THR A 114 4.38 -1.14 -0.57
C THR A 114 5.61 -0.46 -1.16
N VAL A 115 5.43 0.80 -1.59
CA VAL A 115 6.48 1.68 -2.10
C VAL A 115 6.48 3.00 -1.34
N ALA A 116 7.55 3.78 -1.44
CA ALA A 116 7.64 5.10 -0.88
C ALA A 116 6.54 5.97 -1.49
N HIS A 117 5.93 6.81 -0.64
CA HIS A 117 4.94 7.75 -1.14
C HIS A 117 5.63 8.77 -2.06
N PRO A 118 5.08 9.11 -3.24
CA PRO A 118 5.73 10.00 -4.20
C PRO A 118 6.20 11.34 -3.61
N SER A 119 5.40 11.94 -2.71
CA SER A 119 5.74 13.20 -2.02
C SER A 119 6.91 13.10 -1.03
N PHE A 120 7.29 11.89 -0.62
CA PHE A 120 8.34 11.63 0.35
C PHE A 120 9.43 10.71 -0.19
N ALA A 121 9.42 10.41 -1.50
CA ALA A 121 10.33 9.43 -2.10
C ALA A 121 11.80 9.81 -1.86
N TRP A 122 12.14 11.10 -2.02
CA TRP A 122 13.49 11.60 -1.76
C TRP A 122 13.95 11.35 -0.32
N SER A 123 13.15 11.78 0.66
CA SER A 123 13.50 11.62 2.09
C SER A 123 13.51 10.15 2.50
N THR A 124 12.57 9.35 1.97
CA THR A 124 12.50 7.91 2.26
C THR A 124 13.75 7.20 1.77
N HIS A 125 14.18 7.44 0.53
CA HIS A 125 15.39 6.80 0.00
C HIS A 125 16.68 7.25 0.69
N ALA A 126 16.71 8.46 1.25
CA ALA A 126 17.84 8.95 2.04
C ALA A 126 17.91 8.34 3.45
N GLN A 127 16.76 8.08 4.09
CA GLN A 127 16.69 7.68 5.51
C GLN A 127 16.46 6.18 5.73
N SER A 128 15.70 5.54 4.85
CA SER A 128 15.38 4.12 4.91
C SER A 128 15.50 3.54 3.51
N PRO A 129 16.73 3.22 3.07
CA PRO A 129 16.95 2.74 1.72
C PRO A 129 16.19 1.42 1.54
N ARG A 130 15.35 1.41 0.50
CA ARG A 130 14.67 0.20 0.02
C ARG A 130 15.69 -0.77 -0.54
N SER A 131 15.44 -2.06 -0.38
CA SER A 131 16.25 -3.11 -1.01
C SER A 131 15.38 -4.22 -1.58
N PHE A 132 15.67 -4.64 -2.81
CA PHE A 132 14.97 -5.75 -3.45
C PHE A 132 15.85 -6.35 -4.55
N GLU A 133 16.07 -7.67 -4.53
CA GLU A 133 16.84 -8.42 -5.54
C GLU A 133 18.20 -7.77 -5.89
N GLY A 134 18.99 -7.40 -4.86
CA GLY A 134 20.30 -6.77 -5.04
C GLY A 134 20.27 -5.31 -5.52
N LYS A 135 19.09 -4.72 -5.74
CA LYS A 135 18.91 -3.30 -6.06
C LYS A 135 18.62 -2.50 -4.79
N SER A 136 18.88 -1.19 -4.84
CA SER A 136 18.62 -0.26 -3.74
C SER A 136 17.84 0.98 -4.16
N GLY A 137 17.21 1.65 -3.18
CA GLY A 137 16.51 2.91 -3.36
C GLY A 137 15.38 2.83 -4.39
N GLN A 138 15.28 3.85 -5.24
CA GLN A 138 14.22 3.92 -6.27
C GLN A 138 14.26 2.75 -7.26
N THR A 139 15.45 2.27 -7.62
CA THR A 139 15.60 1.13 -8.55
C THR A 139 15.05 -0.16 -7.92
N ALA A 140 15.21 -0.33 -6.60
CA ALA A 140 14.58 -1.44 -5.87
C ALA A 140 13.05 -1.35 -5.96
N GLU A 141 12.47 -0.15 -5.77
CA GLU A 141 11.01 0.01 -5.85
C GLU A 141 10.45 -0.28 -7.23
N PHE A 142 11.15 0.13 -8.30
CA PHE A 142 10.73 -0.20 -9.66
C PHE A 142 10.78 -1.70 -9.91
N ALA A 143 11.86 -2.36 -9.51
CA ALA A 143 11.98 -3.81 -9.64
C ALA A 143 10.88 -4.54 -8.85
N LEU A 144 10.60 -4.08 -7.63
CA LEU A 144 9.56 -4.63 -6.77
C LEU A 144 8.16 -4.48 -7.40
N LEU A 145 7.85 -3.30 -7.95
CA LEU A 145 6.57 -3.08 -8.66
C LEU A 145 6.45 -3.96 -9.91
N THR A 146 7.53 -4.09 -10.69
CA THR A 146 7.54 -4.95 -11.88
C THR A 146 7.36 -6.42 -11.50
N ALA A 147 8.02 -6.90 -10.44
CA ALA A 147 7.87 -8.26 -9.95
C ALA A 147 6.44 -8.53 -9.46
N ALA A 148 5.88 -7.62 -8.65
CA ALA A 148 4.51 -7.73 -8.16
C ALA A 148 3.48 -7.74 -9.29
N TRP A 149 3.67 -6.90 -10.32
CA TRP A 149 2.81 -6.87 -11.51
C TRP A 149 2.85 -8.19 -12.28
N LYS A 150 4.04 -8.76 -12.49
CA LYS A 150 4.23 -10.05 -13.18
C LYS A 150 3.65 -11.23 -12.42
N LEU A 151 3.63 -11.18 -11.09
CA LEU A 151 3.04 -12.24 -10.26
C LEU A 151 1.50 -12.16 -10.19
N ALA A 152 0.94 -10.98 -10.46
CA ALA A 152 -0.50 -10.72 -10.38
C ALA A 152 -1.25 -10.92 -11.72
N ASN A 153 -0.53 -11.15 -12.82
CA ASN A 153 -1.06 -11.33 -14.18
C ASN A 153 -0.43 -12.56 -14.81
#